data_AF-A0A1T5N2V6-F1
#
_entry.id   AF-A0A1T5N2V6-F1
#
_cell.length_a   1.000
_cell.length_b   1.000
_cell.length_c   1.000
_cell.angle_alpha   90.00
_cell.angle_beta   90.00
_cell.angle_gamma   90.00
#
_symmetry.space_group_name_H-M   'P 1'
#
loop_
_entity.id
_entity.type
_entity.pdbx_description
1 polymer ?
#
loop_
_entity_poly.entity_id
_entity_poly.type
_entity_poly.pdbx_seq_one_letter_code
_entity_poly.pdbx_strand_id
1 'polypeptide(L)'
;MKRYKKWKVVLLILMGCFIALQFIRPRITHPPVTGEPDVPPEVSAVLRKACYDCHSNETHLAWFDQISPAIWLVAGHITEGRKVLNFSNWDSIPKDQQKGKLFESLNQMQFNVMPLSQYTALHPAARLTNDEISILKNYLATQITPLKPDSNKIAAADRQYAAWQPDSPIAKVLPVPNGIAYMPDYKNWKAISSTQRLDNGTMRVITGNDIAVKAIREHQTNPWPDGTAFAKIAWDELTDAAGNVTPGEFKQVEFMIKDSHQYAATKGWGWARWKGTDLKPYGKNAMFTMECVNCHQPMRNNDFVFTTPTQHTAASLPDTLGLKMNEWKVITSGIQQDQTMSTLYGNDRAIASARRGAATYPADALLTLVTWKQQPDDHWFGAVIPGIVASVEQVQFQPGNISPLYKKYNGKNLVADKTSEEEIKSRIAYIIRQRASVMP
;
A
#
# COMPACT_ATOMS: atom_id res chain seq x y z
N MET A 1 13.41 -37.54 57.49
CA MET A 1 12.34 -36.53 57.77
C MET A 1 12.74 -35.04 57.68
N LYS A 2 13.98 -34.63 57.33
CA LYS A 2 14.36 -33.19 57.24
C LYS A 2 14.08 -32.51 55.87
N ARG A 3 13.94 -33.27 54.78
CA ARG A 3 13.73 -32.72 53.41
C ARG A 3 12.28 -32.24 53.18
N TYR A 4 11.30 -32.85 53.88
CA TYR A 4 9.87 -32.50 53.83
C TYR A 4 9.49 -31.20 54.57
N LYS A 5 10.39 -30.56 55.34
CA LYS A 5 10.08 -29.30 56.05
C LYS A 5 10.52 -28.07 55.27
N LYS A 6 11.53 -28.21 54.39
CA LYS A 6 12.07 -27.11 53.58
C LYS A 6 11.15 -26.68 52.43
N TRP A 7 10.47 -27.62 51.75
CA TRP A 7 9.55 -27.26 50.66
C TRP A 7 8.31 -26.51 51.15
N LYS A 8 7.80 -26.80 52.35
CA LYS A 8 6.67 -26.05 52.95
C LYS A 8 7.03 -24.59 53.21
N VAL A 9 8.25 -24.31 53.69
CA VAL A 9 8.75 -22.94 53.88
C VAL A 9 8.89 -22.22 52.54
N VAL A 10 9.45 -22.90 51.52
CA VAL A 10 9.53 -22.35 50.16
C VAL A 10 8.15 -22.04 49.58
N LEU A 11 7.17 -22.93 49.76
CA LEU A 11 5.80 -22.74 49.28
C LEU A 11 5.11 -21.57 49.99
N LEU A 12 5.29 -21.42 51.30
CA LEU A 12 4.78 -20.26 52.05
C LEU A 12 5.42 -18.95 51.60
N ILE A 13 6.73 -18.93 51.33
CA ILE A 13 7.42 -17.76 50.78
C ILE A 13 6.86 -17.43 49.40
N LEU A 14 6.73 -18.40 48.50
CA LEU A 14 6.17 -18.19 47.16
C LEU A 14 4.72 -17.69 47.22
N MET A 15 3.91 -18.24 48.12
CA MET A 15 2.54 -17.78 48.35
C MET A 15 2.51 -16.33 48.88
N GLY A 16 3.37 -16.01 49.85
CA GLY A 16 3.51 -14.64 50.38
C GLY A 16 3.95 -13.64 49.30
N CYS A 17 4.95 -14.00 48.46
CA CYS A 17 5.37 -13.22 47.32
C CYS A 17 4.25 -13.05 46.28
N PHE A 18 3.51 -14.12 45.97
CA PHE A 18 2.38 -14.05 45.04
C PHE A 18 1.27 -13.12 45.55
N ILE A 19 0.92 -13.19 46.83
CA ILE A 19 -0.05 -12.29 47.47
C ILE A 19 0.46 -10.85 47.43
N ALA A 20 1.73 -10.62 47.76
CA ALA A 20 2.35 -9.28 47.69
C ALA A 20 2.30 -8.71 46.26
N LEU A 21 2.60 -9.53 45.24
CA LEU A 21 2.51 -9.15 43.83
C LEU A 21 1.10 -8.70 43.42
N GLN A 22 0.05 -9.27 44.03
CA GLN A 22 -1.33 -8.86 43.74
C GLN A 22 -1.65 -7.41 44.13
N PHE A 23 -0.87 -6.78 45.01
CA PHE A 23 -1.07 -5.36 45.36
C PHE A 23 -0.46 -4.40 44.33
N ILE A 24 0.42 -4.89 43.45
CA ILE A 24 1.05 -4.10 42.39
C ILE A 24 0.24 -4.33 41.11
N ARG A 25 -0.87 -3.61 40.91
CA ARG A 25 -1.74 -3.77 39.74
C ARG A 25 -1.94 -2.45 38.99
N PRO A 26 -1.68 -2.38 37.68
CA PRO A 26 -2.03 -1.22 36.87
C PRO A 26 -3.54 -1.07 36.81
N ARG A 27 -4.01 0.18 36.80
CA ARG A 27 -5.43 0.49 36.64
C ARG A 27 -5.77 0.51 35.15
N ILE A 28 -6.77 -0.26 34.75
CA ILE A 28 -7.38 -0.19 33.42
C ILE A 28 -8.55 0.78 33.50
N THR A 29 -8.49 1.85 32.72
CA THR A 29 -9.53 2.88 32.72
C THR A 29 -10.63 2.53 31.72
N HIS A 30 -11.88 2.88 32.05
CA HIS A 30 -13.05 2.75 31.17
C HIS A 30 -13.70 4.13 30.95
N PRO A 31 -13.10 5.01 30.13
CA PRO A 31 -13.72 6.28 29.80
C PRO A 31 -15.07 6.08 29.09
N PRO A 32 -15.98 7.07 29.12
CA PRO A 32 -17.24 6.98 28.39
C PRO A 32 -17.03 6.71 26.89
N VAL A 33 -17.98 5.99 26.29
CA VAL A 33 -18.06 5.83 24.83
C VAL A 33 -18.53 7.17 24.24
N THR A 34 -17.79 7.67 23.26
CA THR A 34 -18.03 8.96 22.59
C THR A 34 -18.45 8.81 21.13
N GLY A 35 -18.36 7.59 20.59
CA GLY A 35 -18.85 7.22 19.26
C GLY A 35 -18.46 5.78 18.95
N GLU A 36 -19.20 5.14 18.04
CA GLU A 36 -18.97 3.77 17.57
C GLU A 36 -19.09 3.70 16.04
N PRO A 37 -18.50 2.67 15.40
CA PRO A 37 -18.73 2.43 13.97
C PRO A 37 -20.21 2.16 13.69
N ASP A 38 -20.77 2.89 12.73
CA ASP A 38 -22.10 2.61 12.18
C ASP A 38 -21.99 1.44 11.17
N VAL A 39 -22.11 0.22 11.69
CA VAL A 39 -21.98 -1.03 10.95
C VAL A 39 -23.16 -1.97 11.26
N PRO A 40 -23.53 -2.87 10.34
CA PRO A 40 -24.57 -3.87 10.60
C PRO A 40 -24.32 -4.70 11.87
N PRO A 41 -25.37 -5.17 12.57
CA PRO A 41 -25.24 -5.92 13.82
C PRO A 41 -24.28 -7.13 13.74
N GLU A 42 -24.29 -7.85 12.62
CA GLU A 42 -23.40 -8.98 12.37
C GLU A 42 -21.93 -8.58 12.28
N VAL A 43 -21.63 -7.41 11.72
CA VAL A 43 -20.27 -6.85 11.68
C VAL A 43 -19.85 -6.39 13.06
N SER A 44 -20.75 -5.69 13.78
CA SER A 44 -20.52 -5.26 15.16
C SER A 44 -20.23 -6.45 16.07
N ALA A 45 -20.95 -7.56 15.91
CA ALA A 45 -20.72 -8.79 16.68
C ALA A 45 -19.30 -9.35 16.46
N VAL A 46 -18.82 -9.39 15.21
CA VAL A 46 -17.44 -9.84 14.89
C VAL A 46 -16.40 -8.91 15.52
N LEU A 47 -16.58 -7.59 15.40
CA LEU A 47 -15.65 -6.60 15.97
C LEU A 47 -15.63 -6.66 17.51
N ARG A 48 -16.80 -6.79 18.16
CA ARG A 48 -16.91 -6.92 19.61
C ARG A 48 -16.25 -8.19 20.11
N LYS A 49 -16.44 -9.32 19.42
CA LYS A 49 -15.82 -10.61 19.74
C LYS A 49 -14.29 -10.57 19.69
N ALA A 50 -13.72 -9.95 18.66
CA ALA A 50 -12.29 -10.09 18.37
C ALA A 50 -11.44 -8.87 18.76
N CYS A 51 -12.03 -7.67 18.82
CA CYS A 51 -11.28 -6.43 18.91
C CYS A 51 -11.53 -5.63 20.20
N TYR A 52 -12.76 -5.63 20.74
CA TYR A 52 -13.17 -4.67 21.77
C TYR A 52 -12.39 -4.82 23.08
N ASP A 53 -11.97 -6.02 23.45
CA ASP A 53 -11.21 -6.21 24.70
C ASP A 53 -9.91 -5.38 24.72
N CYS A 54 -9.23 -5.24 23.57
CA CYS A 54 -7.99 -4.44 23.47
C CYS A 54 -8.21 -3.04 22.87
N HIS A 55 -9.23 -2.87 22.03
CA HIS A 55 -9.44 -1.67 21.20
C HIS A 55 -10.74 -0.93 21.54
N SER A 56 -11.36 -1.14 22.71
CA SER A 56 -12.56 -0.40 23.15
C SER A 56 -12.41 0.02 24.60
N ASN A 57 -13.16 1.04 25.03
CA ASN A 57 -13.35 1.38 26.44
C ASN A 57 -14.25 0.36 27.16
N GLU A 58 -14.99 -0.47 26.41
CA GLU A 58 -15.87 -1.54 26.90
C GLU A 58 -15.12 -2.88 27.07
N THR A 59 -13.86 -2.84 27.53
CA THR A 59 -13.06 -4.06 27.72
C THR A 59 -13.68 -5.01 28.74
N HIS A 60 -13.79 -6.30 28.39
CA HIS A 60 -14.22 -7.36 29.30
C HIS A 60 -13.04 -8.29 29.64
N LEU A 61 -12.58 -8.24 30.89
CA LEU A 61 -11.49 -9.09 31.36
C LEU A 61 -12.00 -10.40 31.93
N ALA A 62 -11.37 -11.52 31.56
CA ALA A 62 -11.57 -12.78 32.27
C ALA A 62 -11.01 -12.65 33.70
N TRP A 63 -11.49 -13.49 34.62
CA TRP A 63 -11.05 -13.44 36.02
C TRP A 63 -9.54 -13.66 36.17
N PHE A 64 -8.93 -14.49 35.30
CA PHE A 64 -7.50 -14.79 35.33
C PHE A 64 -6.64 -13.68 34.73
N ASP A 65 -7.19 -12.85 33.83
CA ASP A 65 -6.50 -11.66 33.30
C ASP A 65 -6.24 -10.62 34.40
N GLN A 66 -7.04 -10.65 35.46
CA GLN A 66 -6.96 -9.69 36.57
C GLN A 66 -5.91 -10.08 37.63
N ILE A 67 -5.26 -11.24 37.48
CA ILE A 67 -4.26 -11.75 38.42
C ILE A 67 -2.87 -11.26 38.00
N SER A 68 -2.07 -10.79 38.96
CA SER A 68 -0.68 -10.41 38.70
C SER A 68 0.21 -11.65 38.59
N PRO A 69 1.14 -11.70 37.62
CA PRO A 69 1.56 -10.60 36.73
C PRO A 69 0.79 -10.50 35.40
N ALA A 70 -0.20 -11.36 35.11
CA ALA A 70 -0.91 -11.36 33.82
C ALA A 70 -1.56 -10.00 33.51
N ILE A 71 -2.16 -9.35 34.50
CA ILE A 71 -2.79 -8.02 34.35
C ILE A 71 -1.81 -6.95 33.85
N TRP A 72 -0.50 -7.10 34.05
CA TRP A 72 0.51 -6.16 33.54
C TRP A 72 0.60 -6.22 32.02
N LEU A 73 0.62 -7.44 31.46
CA LEU A 73 0.63 -7.65 30.02
C LEU A 73 -0.69 -7.20 29.39
N VAL A 74 -1.81 -7.54 30.05
CA VAL A 74 -3.16 -7.15 29.58
C VAL A 74 -3.32 -5.64 29.55
N ALA A 75 -2.98 -4.93 30.64
CA ALA A 75 -3.05 -3.48 30.69
C ALA A 75 -2.13 -2.83 29.64
N GLY A 76 -0.94 -3.41 29.39
CA GLY A 76 -0.04 -2.99 28.32
C GLY A 76 -0.68 -3.12 26.94
N HIS A 77 -1.23 -4.29 26.59
CA HIS A 77 -1.90 -4.51 25.30
C HIS A 77 -3.10 -3.60 25.09
N ILE A 78 -3.93 -3.38 26.12
CA ILE A 78 -5.08 -2.47 26.05
C ILE A 78 -4.59 -1.03 25.82
N THR A 79 -3.57 -0.60 26.56
CA THR A 79 -3.04 0.76 26.45
C THR A 79 -2.45 1.02 25.06
N GLU A 80 -1.62 0.10 24.54
CA GLU A 80 -1.04 0.25 23.21
C GLU A 80 -2.08 0.05 22.10
N GLY A 81 -3.02 -0.88 22.25
CA GLY A 81 -4.11 -1.12 21.31
C GLY A 81 -4.97 0.12 21.09
N ARG A 82 -5.44 0.73 22.19
CA ARG A 82 -6.27 1.95 22.17
C ARG A 82 -5.54 3.19 21.60
N LYS A 83 -4.20 3.24 21.66
CA LYS A 83 -3.42 4.34 21.02
C LYS A 83 -3.46 4.27 19.49
N VAL A 84 -3.55 3.07 18.93
CA VAL A 84 -3.57 2.86 17.48
C VAL A 84 -4.99 2.95 16.92
N LEU A 85 -5.95 2.33 17.62
CA LEU A 85 -7.36 2.33 17.26
C LEU A 85 -8.21 2.11 18.52
N ASN A 86 -9.22 2.96 18.72
CA ASN A 86 -10.21 2.76 19.78
C ASN A 86 -11.63 2.89 19.20
N PHE A 87 -12.40 1.80 19.24
CA PHE A 87 -13.76 1.72 18.74
C PHE A 87 -14.75 2.58 19.56
N SER A 88 -14.43 2.90 20.81
CA SER A 88 -15.29 3.75 21.66
C SER A 88 -15.11 5.26 21.46
N ASN A 89 -14.14 5.68 20.64
CA ASN A 89 -13.97 7.08 20.27
C ASN A 89 -14.01 7.25 18.75
N TRP A 90 -14.83 6.45 18.08
CA TRP A 90 -14.86 6.37 16.62
C TRP A 90 -15.03 7.73 15.92
N ASP A 91 -15.85 8.60 16.48
CA ASP A 91 -16.11 9.95 15.93
C ASP A 91 -14.91 10.91 16.06
N SER A 92 -13.88 10.57 16.83
CA SER A 92 -12.60 11.30 16.84
C SER A 92 -11.76 11.04 15.58
N ILE A 93 -12.05 9.95 14.86
CA ILE A 93 -11.38 9.60 13.60
C ILE A 93 -12.06 10.39 12.49
N PRO A 94 -11.30 11.16 11.67
CA PRO A 94 -11.86 11.85 10.51
C PRO A 94 -12.66 10.90 9.61
N LYS A 95 -13.84 11.34 9.14
CA LYS A 95 -14.79 10.48 8.40
C LYS A 95 -14.17 9.84 7.15
N ASP A 96 -13.25 10.53 6.49
CA ASP A 96 -12.50 10.03 5.32
C ASP A 96 -11.49 8.92 5.67
N GLN A 97 -11.11 8.77 6.94
CA GLN A 97 -10.19 7.76 7.43
C GLN A 97 -10.87 6.56 8.08
N GLN A 98 -12.11 6.72 8.58
CA GLN A 98 -12.87 5.66 9.26
C GLN A 98 -12.97 4.38 8.44
N LYS A 99 -13.31 4.51 7.14
CA LYS A 99 -13.36 3.37 6.22
C LYS A 99 -12.00 2.66 6.11
N GLY A 100 -10.93 3.44 5.97
CA GLY A 100 -9.57 2.90 5.89
C GLY A 100 -9.19 2.06 7.12
N LYS A 101 -9.65 2.43 8.32
CA LYS A 101 -9.43 1.67 9.56
C LYS A 101 -10.13 0.32 9.59
N LEU A 102 -11.32 0.22 9.00
CA LEU A 102 -12.00 -1.08 8.86
C LEU A 102 -11.30 -1.98 7.83
N PHE A 103 -10.87 -1.44 6.70
CA PHE A 103 -10.07 -2.20 5.70
C PHE A 103 -8.73 -2.68 6.29
N GLU A 104 -8.04 -1.81 7.06
CA GLU A 104 -6.82 -2.18 7.77
C GLU A 104 -7.10 -3.28 8.80
N SER A 105 -8.18 -3.18 9.57
CA SER A 105 -8.59 -4.19 10.56
C SER A 105 -8.85 -5.55 9.90
N LEU A 106 -9.61 -5.56 8.79
CA LEU A 106 -9.83 -6.76 7.99
C LEU A 106 -8.49 -7.37 7.53
N ASN A 107 -7.56 -6.55 7.05
CA ASN A 107 -6.26 -7.03 6.59
C ASN A 107 -5.46 -7.70 7.74
N GLN A 108 -5.45 -7.09 8.93
CA GLN A 108 -4.81 -7.67 10.12
C GLN A 108 -5.45 -9.02 10.52
N MET A 109 -6.78 -9.13 10.39
CA MET A 109 -7.53 -10.36 10.66
C MET A 109 -7.23 -11.45 9.64
N GLN A 110 -7.24 -11.13 8.35
CA GLN A 110 -6.97 -12.09 7.26
C GLN A 110 -5.59 -12.74 7.37
N PHE A 111 -4.59 -11.98 7.82
CA PHE A 111 -3.21 -12.46 7.96
C PHE A 111 -2.90 -13.01 9.35
N ASN A 112 -3.92 -13.24 10.19
CA ASN A 112 -3.78 -13.76 11.56
C ASN A 112 -2.77 -12.95 12.40
N VAL A 113 -2.67 -11.65 12.15
CA VAL A 113 -1.90 -10.73 13.01
C VAL A 113 -2.72 -10.36 14.22
N MET A 114 -4.02 -10.10 13.98
CA MET A 114 -4.99 -9.79 15.00
C MET A 114 -6.19 -10.74 14.92
N PRO A 115 -6.75 -11.19 16.05
CA PRO A 115 -6.21 -11.00 17.39
C PRO A 115 -4.87 -11.73 17.59
N LEU A 116 -4.04 -11.25 18.52
CA LEU A 116 -2.72 -11.83 18.75
C LEU A 116 -2.82 -13.34 19.02
N SER A 117 -1.93 -14.15 18.45
CA SER A 117 -1.95 -15.61 18.63
C SER A 117 -1.86 -16.03 20.10
N GLN A 118 -1.01 -15.35 20.88
CA GLN A 118 -0.88 -15.54 22.33
C GLN A 118 -2.18 -15.18 23.09
N TYR A 119 -2.95 -14.21 22.60
CA TYR A 119 -4.24 -13.85 23.19
C TYR A 119 -5.26 -14.97 22.94
N THR A 120 -5.42 -15.38 21.68
CA THR A 120 -6.40 -16.45 21.31
C THR A 120 -6.06 -17.83 21.89
N ALA A 121 -4.83 -18.06 22.32
CA ALA A 121 -4.46 -19.29 23.04
C ALA A 121 -5.11 -19.36 24.44
N LEU A 122 -5.26 -18.24 25.12
CA LEU A 122 -5.91 -18.14 26.44
C LEU A 122 -7.39 -17.73 26.31
N HIS A 123 -7.74 -17.08 25.20
CA HIS A 123 -9.06 -16.56 24.87
C HIS A 123 -9.57 -17.16 23.55
N PRO A 124 -9.85 -18.47 23.49
CA PRO A 124 -10.24 -19.14 22.23
C PRO A 124 -11.54 -18.58 21.65
N ALA A 125 -12.39 -17.99 22.49
CA ALA A 125 -13.61 -17.30 22.06
C ALA A 125 -13.34 -16.09 21.16
N ALA A 126 -12.15 -15.48 21.20
CA ALA A 126 -11.78 -14.37 20.32
C ALA A 126 -11.26 -14.85 18.95
N ARG A 127 -11.04 -16.16 18.75
CA ARG A 127 -10.56 -16.68 17.46
C ARG A 127 -11.62 -16.47 16.38
N LEU A 128 -11.20 -15.87 15.28
CA LEU A 128 -12.04 -15.61 14.12
C LEU A 128 -12.16 -16.86 13.23
N THR A 129 -13.36 -17.09 12.70
CA THR A 129 -13.61 -18.09 11.66
C THR A 129 -13.55 -17.45 10.26
N ASN A 130 -13.45 -18.29 9.22
CA ASN A 130 -13.51 -17.82 7.83
C ASN A 130 -14.84 -17.16 7.49
N ASP A 131 -15.95 -17.62 8.08
CA ASP A 131 -17.28 -17.05 7.90
C ASP A 131 -17.35 -15.64 8.52
N GLU A 132 -16.77 -15.45 9.70
CA GLU A 132 -16.70 -14.14 10.36
C GLU A 132 -15.83 -13.13 9.59
N ILE A 133 -14.71 -13.59 9.05
CA ILE A 133 -13.90 -12.78 8.12
C ILE A 133 -14.71 -12.42 6.87
N SER A 134 -15.52 -13.36 6.36
CA SER A 134 -16.34 -13.15 5.17
C SER A 134 -17.48 -12.15 5.41
N ILE A 135 -18.07 -12.12 6.61
CA ILE A 135 -19.05 -11.10 7.01
C ILE A 135 -18.44 -9.70 6.85
N LEU A 136 -17.25 -9.47 7.40
CA LEU A 136 -16.58 -8.18 7.30
C LEU A 136 -16.17 -7.84 5.85
N LYS A 137 -15.66 -8.82 5.09
CA LYS A 137 -15.34 -8.64 3.66
C LYS A 137 -16.56 -8.22 2.84
N ASN A 138 -17.68 -8.91 3.02
CA ASN A 138 -18.91 -8.64 2.29
C ASN A 138 -19.45 -7.24 2.62
N TYR A 139 -19.44 -6.87 3.91
CA TYR A 139 -19.78 -5.51 4.29
C TYR A 139 -18.86 -4.48 3.63
N LEU A 140 -17.54 -4.64 3.73
CA LEU A 140 -16.59 -3.70 3.15
C LEU A 140 -16.65 -3.62 1.62
N ALA A 141 -17.04 -4.70 0.94
CA ALA A 141 -17.33 -4.68 -0.50
C ALA A 141 -18.45 -3.69 -0.83
N THR A 142 -19.49 -3.58 0.01
CA THR A 142 -20.57 -2.58 -0.18
C THR A 142 -20.12 -1.14 0.07
N GLN A 143 -18.99 -0.95 0.77
CA GLN A 143 -18.40 0.36 1.06
C GLN A 143 -17.45 0.84 -0.06
N ILE A 144 -17.22 0.02 -1.08
CA ILE A 144 -16.48 0.40 -2.28
C ILE A 144 -17.40 1.26 -3.15
N THR A 145 -17.07 2.53 -3.28
CA THR A 145 -17.85 3.47 -4.09
C THR A 145 -17.52 3.28 -5.57
N PRO A 146 -18.50 3.02 -6.45
CA PRO A 146 -18.25 2.94 -7.88
C PRO A 146 -17.67 4.25 -8.40
N LEU A 147 -16.65 4.14 -9.26
CA LEU A 147 -16.09 5.30 -9.93
C LEU A 147 -17.11 5.88 -10.90
N LYS A 148 -17.28 7.20 -10.84
CA LYS A 148 -18.19 7.95 -11.70
C LYS A 148 -17.47 9.16 -12.26
N PRO A 149 -17.84 9.62 -13.46
CA PRO A 149 -17.35 10.88 -13.99
C PRO A 149 -17.60 12.03 -13.01
N ASP A 150 -16.53 12.77 -12.70
CA ASP A 150 -16.55 13.91 -11.78
C ASP A 150 -15.82 15.09 -12.42
N SER A 151 -16.59 16.05 -12.94
CA SER A 151 -16.06 17.22 -13.63
C SER A 151 -15.21 18.11 -12.72
N ASN A 152 -15.48 18.13 -11.41
CA ASN A 152 -14.70 18.93 -10.46
C ASN A 152 -13.31 18.33 -10.25
N LYS A 153 -13.24 17.00 -10.10
CA LYS A 153 -11.95 16.29 -10.01
C LYS A 153 -11.14 16.42 -11.30
N ILE A 154 -11.79 16.30 -12.46
CA ILE A 154 -11.13 16.50 -13.76
C ILE A 154 -10.54 17.91 -13.85
N ALA A 155 -11.34 18.95 -13.55
CA ALA A 155 -10.87 20.33 -13.59
C ALA A 155 -9.75 20.62 -12.57
N ALA A 156 -9.76 19.98 -11.40
CA ALA A 156 -8.69 20.09 -10.42
C ALA A 156 -7.38 19.47 -10.91
N ALA A 157 -7.44 18.26 -11.47
CA ALA A 157 -6.30 17.61 -12.07
C ALA A 157 -5.73 18.38 -13.27
N ASP A 158 -6.59 18.96 -14.12
CA ASP A 158 -6.16 19.82 -15.24
C ASP A 158 -5.40 21.05 -14.74
N ARG A 159 -5.90 21.73 -13.69
CA ARG A 159 -5.19 22.86 -13.07
C ARG A 159 -3.84 22.44 -12.48
N GLN A 160 -3.81 21.31 -11.77
CA GLN A 160 -2.57 20.79 -11.19
C GLN A 160 -1.54 20.44 -12.27
N TYR A 161 -1.97 19.79 -13.35
CA TYR A 161 -1.11 19.46 -14.49
C TYR A 161 -0.59 20.70 -15.20
N ALA A 162 -1.44 21.71 -15.44
CA ALA A 162 -1.03 22.96 -16.06
C ALA A 162 -0.03 23.77 -15.22
N ALA A 163 -0.10 23.65 -13.89
CA ALA A 163 0.84 24.29 -12.95
C ALA A 163 2.12 23.47 -12.73
N TRP A 164 2.16 22.21 -13.16
CA TRP A 164 3.29 21.31 -12.91
C TRP A 164 4.50 21.69 -13.75
N GLN A 165 5.63 21.90 -13.07
CA GLN A 165 6.91 22.19 -13.71
C GLN A 165 7.87 21.01 -13.45
N PRO A 166 7.96 20.03 -14.36
CA PRO A 166 8.67 18.77 -14.11
C PRO A 166 10.18 18.92 -13.94
N ASP A 167 10.75 19.96 -14.55
CA ASP A 167 12.19 20.26 -14.55
C ASP A 167 12.58 21.32 -13.50
N SER A 168 11.59 21.92 -12.81
CA SER A 168 11.89 22.94 -11.82
C SER A 168 12.53 22.33 -10.57
N PRO A 169 13.62 22.92 -10.06
CA PRO A 169 14.18 22.50 -8.79
C PRO A 169 13.12 22.74 -7.72
N ILE A 170 12.71 21.66 -7.04
CA ILE A 170 11.76 21.77 -5.95
C ILE A 170 12.43 22.59 -4.84
N ALA A 171 11.74 23.61 -4.33
CA ALA A 171 12.16 24.34 -3.13
C ALA A 171 12.51 23.34 -2.01
N LYS A 172 13.41 23.71 -1.09
CA LYS A 172 13.95 22.81 -0.04
C LYS A 172 12.86 22.02 0.68
N VAL A 173 12.59 20.80 0.22
CA VAL A 173 11.59 19.90 0.79
C VAL A 173 12.06 19.50 2.17
N LEU A 174 11.22 19.71 3.18
CA LEU A 174 11.56 19.36 4.54
C LEU A 174 11.59 17.83 4.71
N PRO A 175 12.55 17.28 5.47
CA PRO A 175 12.53 15.88 5.83
C PRO A 175 11.29 15.55 6.67
N VAL A 176 10.89 14.28 6.65
CA VAL A 176 9.88 13.80 7.60
C VAL A 176 10.42 13.81 9.03
N PRO A 177 9.56 13.79 10.08
CA PRO A 177 10.00 13.95 11.46
C PRO A 177 10.97 12.89 12.01
N ASN A 178 11.18 11.77 11.31
CA ASN A 178 12.19 10.76 11.65
C ASN A 178 13.54 10.99 10.94
N GLY A 179 13.70 12.12 10.23
CA GLY A 179 14.96 12.55 9.61
C GLY A 179 15.17 12.08 8.17
N ILE A 180 14.29 11.23 7.62
CA ILE A 180 14.41 10.78 6.24
C ILE A 180 14.14 11.94 5.27
N ALA A 181 15.11 12.21 4.39
CA ALA A 181 15.01 13.23 3.37
C ALA A 181 14.16 12.77 2.19
N TYR A 182 13.60 13.74 1.47
CA TYR A 182 12.90 13.49 0.22
C TYR A 182 13.91 13.10 -0.88
N MET A 183 13.59 12.07 -1.67
CA MET A 183 14.47 11.48 -2.69
C MET A 183 13.96 11.80 -4.11
N PRO A 184 14.21 13.00 -4.68
CA PRO A 184 13.60 13.43 -5.94
C PRO A 184 13.94 12.55 -7.16
N ASP A 185 14.99 11.74 -7.04
CA ASP A 185 15.43 10.79 -8.06
C ASP A 185 14.46 9.62 -8.26
N TYR A 186 13.50 9.39 -7.36
CA TYR A 186 12.46 8.35 -7.53
C TYR A 186 11.71 8.47 -8.86
N LYS A 187 11.61 9.69 -9.41
CA LYS A 187 11.04 9.97 -10.73
C LYS A 187 11.78 9.25 -11.87
N ASN A 188 12.98 8.74 -11.62
CA ASN A 188 13.80 7.98 -12.56
C ASN A 188 13.92 6.50 -12.23
N TRP A 189 13.40 6.07 -11.08
CA TRP A 189 13.37 4.67 -10.66
C TRP A 189 12.44 3.84 -11.54
N LYS A 190 12.60 2.52 -11.50
CA LYS A 190 11.90 1.59 -12.40
C LYS A 190 10.62 1.10 -11.76
N ALA A 191 9.56 0.97 -12.56
CA ALA A 191 8.32 0.38 -12.06
C ALA A 191 8.54 -1.08 -11.68
N ILE A 192 8.02 -1.44 -10.51
CA ILE A 192 8.00 -2.80 -9.99
C ILE A 192 6.59 -3.37 -10.09
N SER A 193 5.58 -2.53 -9.84
CA SER A 193 4.18 -2.88 -9.97
C SER A 193 3.30 -1.63 -10.01
N SER A 194 2.02 -1.82 -10.30
CA SER A 194 0.97 -0.81 -10.17
C SER A 194 -0.21 -1.40 -9.41
N THR A 195 -1.04 -0.55 -8.82
CA THR A 195 -2.17 -0.99 -8.01
C THR A 195 -3.28 0.03 -8.10
N GLN A 196 -4.51 -0.44 -8.34
CA GLN A 196 -5.72 0.33 -8.08
C GLN A 196 -6.26 -0.02 -6.70
N ARG A 197 -6.70 0.98 -5.96
CA ARG A 197 -7.24 0.86 -4.61
C ARG A 197 -8.69 1.30 -4.59
N LEU A 198 -9.60 0.34 -4.73
CA LEU A 198 -11.03 0.59 -4.80
C LEU A 198 -11.60 1.10 -3.47
N ASP A 199 -10.95 0.78 -2.35
CA ASP A 199 -11.33 1.24 -1.02
C ASP A 199 -11.19 2.77 -0.87
N ASN A 200 -10.25 3.40 -1.57
CA ASN A 200 -10.01 4.85 -1.44
C ASN A 200 -9.95 5.61 -2.78
N GLY A 201 -10.24 4.95 -3.91
CA GLY A 201 -10.29 5.56 -5.23
C GLY A 201 -8.94 6.14 -5.68
N THR A 202 -7.85 5.41 -5.43
CA THR A 202 -6.51 5.83 -5.86
C THR A 202 -5.86 4.84 -6.81
N MET A 203 -5.18 5.39 -7.80
CA MET A 203 -4.23 4.66 -8.64
C MET A 203 -2.82 4.85 -8.11
N ARG A 204 -2.04 3.78 -8.14
CA ARG A 204 -0.70 3.76 -7.58
C ARG A 204 0.30 3.09 -8.49
N VAL A 205 1.52 3.61 -8.47
CA VAL A 205 2.69 2.99 -9.09
C VAL A 205 3.75 2.83 -8.02
N ILE A 206 4.33 1.64 -7.95
CA ILE A 206 5.44 1.31 -7.07
C ILE A 206 6.69 1.25 -7.94
N THR A 207 7.65 2.10 -7.66
CA THR A 207 8.97 2.10 -8.30
C THR A 207 10.04 1.68 -7.31
N GLY A 208 11.14 1.10 -7.78
CA GLY A 208 12.32 0.85 -6.96
C GLY A 208 13.63 1.24 -7.63
N ASN A 209 14.61 1.52 -6.77
CA ASN A 209 15.95 1.87 -7.21
C ASN A 209 16.69 0.67 -7.84
N ASP A 210 17.89 0.91 -8.36
CA ASP A 210 18.66 -0.12 -9.07
C ASP A 210 18.98 -1.36 -8.20
N ILE A 211 19.15 -1.17 -6.89
CA ILE A 211 19.36 -2.27 -5.94
C ILE A 211 18.10 -3.15 -5.88
N ALA A 212 16.91 -2.54 -5.77
CA ALA A 212 15.64 -3.26 -5.81
C ALA A 212 15.46 -4.02 -7.14
N VAL A 213 15.74 -3.37 -8.27
CA VAL A 213 15.61 -3.97 -9.61
C VAL A 213 16.57 -5.15 -9.80
N LYS A 214 17.80 -5.04 -9.28
CA LYS A 214 18.78 -6.14 -9.26
C LYS A 214 18.27 -7.29 -8.40
N ALA A 215 17.83 -7.01 -7.17
CA ALA A 215 17.27 -8.00 -6.26
C ALA A 215 16.08 -8.76 -6.87
N ILE A 216 15.18 -8.07 -7.58
CA ILE A 216 14.07 -8.69 -8.31
C ILE A 216 14.60 -9.66 -9.37
N ARG A 217 15.52 -9.20 -10.22
CA ARG A 217 16.08 -10.04 -11.30
C ARG A 217 16.78 -11.29 -10.77
N GLU A 218 17.44 -11.17 -9.63
CA GLU A 218 18.20 -12.26 -8.99
C GLU A 218 17.33 -13.09 -8.03
N HIS A 219 16.03 -12.79 -7.89
CA HIS A 219 15.10 -13.41 -6.95
C HIS A 219 15.56 -13.33 -5.47
N GLN A 220 16.26 -12.25 -5.11
CA GLN A 220 16.77 -11.98 -3.76
C GLN A 220 15.94 -10.89 -3.07
N THR A 221 14.63 -11.12 -2.92
CA THR A 221 13.67 -10.11 -2.44
C THR A 221 13.13 -10.39 -1.03
N ASN A 222 13.58 -11.45 -0.35
CA ASN A 222 13.16 -11.76 1.01
C ASN A 222 14.29 -12.45 1.81
N PRO A 223 15.02 -11.70 2.66
CA PRO A 223 14.91 -10.25 2.85
C PRO A 223 15.43 -9.46 1.64
N TRP A 224 15.00 -8.20 1.53
CA TRP A 224 15.59 -7.28 0.56
C TRP A 224 17.01 -6.86 1.00
N PRO A 225 17.96 -6.64 0.07
CA PRO A 225 19.29 -6.14 0.39
C PRO A 225 19.26 -4.72 0.99
N ASP A 226 20.18 -4.44 1.91
CA ASP A 226 20.38 -3.07 2.41
C ASP A 226 20.69 -2.10 1.26
N GLY A 227 20.11 -0.90 1.32
CA GLY A 227 20.12 0.09 0.25
C GLY A 227 18.95 -0.04 -0.74
N THR A 228 18.15 -1.12 -0.71
CA THR A 228 16.88 -1.18 -1.46
C THR A 228 15.98 -0.01 -1.06
N ALA A 229 15.43 0.69 -2.04
CA ALA A 229 14.45 1.74 -1.79
C ALA A 229 13.26 1.61 -2.75
N PHE A 230 12.07 1.82 -2.20
CA PHE A 230 10.81 1.89 -2.95
C PHE A 230 10.20 3.28 -2.84
N ALA A 231 9.57 3.71 -3.92
CA ALA A 231 8.65 4.83 -3.93
C ALA A 231 7.28 4.35 -4.37
N LYS A 232 6.26 4.68 -3.59
CA LYS A 232 4.87 4.43 -3.93
C LYS A 232 4.20 5.76 -4.17
N ILE A 233 3.86 6.00 -5.43
CA ILE A 233 3.17 7.21 -5.85
C ILE A 233 1.68 6.93 -5.90
N ALA A 234 0.86 7.85 -5.39
CA ALA A 234 -0.59 7.73 -5.42
C ALA A 234 -1.23 8.99 -6.03
N TRP A 235 -2.20 8.75 -6.91
CA TRP A 235 -3.06 9.76 -7.51
C TRP A 235 -4.52 9.43 -7.21
N ASP A 236 -5.37 10.46 -7.18
CA ASP A 236 -6.80 10.24 -7.29
C ASP A 236 -7.14 9.57 -8.64
N GLU A 237 -8.27 8.88 -8.69
CA GLU A 237 -8.82 8.32 -9.93
C GLU A 237 -9.75 9.32 -10.62
N LEU A 238 -9.56 9.47 -11.94
CA LEU A 238 -10.48 10.18 -12.83
C LEU A 238 -11.13 9.21 -13.78
N THR A 239 -12.46 9.21 -13.83
CA THR A 239 -13.23 8.40 -14.77
C THR A 239 -13.82 9.29 -15.85
N ASP A 240 -13.61 8.93 -17.11
CA ASP A 240 -14.24 9.60 -18.24
C ASP A 240 -15.66 9.06 -18.53
N ALA A 241 -16.37 9.68 -19.47
CA ALA A 241 -17.72 9.26 -19.84
C ALA A 241 -17.79 7.85 -20.46
N ALA A 242 -16.67 7.33 -20.98
CA ALA A 242 -16.55 5.97 -21.51
C ALA A 242 -16.21 4.95 -20.40
N GLY A 243 -15.99 5.39 -19.16
CA GLY A 243 -15.64 4.53 -18.04
C GLY A 243 -14.15 4.18 -17.97
N ASN A 244 -13.28 4.83 -18.75
CA ASN A 244 -11.83 4.67 -18.59
C ASN A 244 -11.36 5.46 -17.38
N VAL A 245 -10.40 4.91 -16.65
CA VAL A 245 -9.79 5.54 -15.48
C VAL A 245 -8.37 6.00 -15.81
N THR A 246 -8.05 7.23 -15.42
CA THR A 246 -6.71 7.80 -15.53
C THR A 246 -6.28 8.46 -14.22
N PRO A 247 -4.97 8.65 -13.98
CA PRO A 247 -4.46 9.40 -12.85
C PRO A 247 -4.97 10.85 -12.83
N GLY A 248 -5.53 11.25 -11.70
CA GLY A 248 -5.92 12.62 -11.40
C GLY A 248 -4.87 13.37 -10.60
N GLU A 249 -5.32 14.14 -9.61
CA GLU A 249 -4.43 14.89 -8.74
C GLU A 249 -3.47 13.97 -7.98
N PHE A 250 -2.19 14.35 -7.95
CA PHE A 250 -1.19 13.75 -7.09
C PHE A 250 -1.60 13.90 -5.63
N LYS A 251 -1.64 12.77 -4.91
CA LYS A 251 -2.01 12.74 -3.49
C LYS A 251 -0.79 12.71 -2.60
N GLN A 252 0.14 11.83 -2.91
CA GLN A 252 1.29 11.59 -2.07
C GLN A 252 2.33 10.69 -2.74
N VAL A 253 3.55 10.75 -2.21
CA VAL A 253 4.59 9.76 -2.42
C VAL A 253 5.07 9.24 -1.06
N GLU A 254 5.26 7.93 -1.00
CA GLU A 254 5.75 7.23 0.19
C GLU A 254 7.05 6.50 -0.14
N PHE A 255 8.01 6.52 0.79
CA PHE A 255 9.25 5.78 0.68
C PHE A 255 9.38 4.69 1.73
N MET A 256 9.92 3.55 1.29
CA MET A 256 10.46 2.49 2.15
C MET A 256 11.94 2.31 1.80
N ILE A 257 12.82 2.39 2.79
CA ILE A 257 14.28 2.32 2.60
C ILE A 257 14.84 1.20 3.48
N LYS A 258 15.49 0.21 2.89
CA LYS A 258 16.09 -0.91 3.60
C LYS A 258 17.44 -0.51 4.17
N ASP A 259 17.56 -0.58 5.49
CA ASP A 259 18.84 -0.59 6.19
C ASP A 259 18.63 -1.32 7.51
N SER A 260 19.11 -2.57 7.55
CA SER A 260 18.91 -3.48 8.67
C SER A 260 19.51 -2.97 9.99
N HIS A 261 20.54 -2.13 9.92
CA HIS A 261 21.23 -1.57 11.07
C HIS A 261 20.61 -0.23 11.51
N GLN A 262 20.50 0.74 10.59
CA GLN A 262 19.97 2.07 10.88
C GLN A 262 18.51 2.01 11.34
N TYR A 263 17.72 1.12 10.74
CA TYR A 263 16.28 1.02 10.99
C TYR A 263 15.90 -0.22 11.80
N ALA A 264 16.82 -0.78 12.61
CA ALA A 264 16.56 -1.97 13.43
C ALA A 264 15.30 -1.83 14.30
N ALA A 265 15.06 -0.65 14.88
CA ALA A 265 13.88 -0.35 15.70
C ALA A 265 12.55 -0.39 14.91
N THR A 266 12.62 -0.19 13.60
CA THR A 266 11.46 -0.12 12.69
C THR A 266 11.49 -1.27 11.68
N LYS A 267 11.98 -2.43 12.14
CA LYS A 267 12.02 -3.71 11.40
C LYS A 267 12.93 -3.69 10.17
N GLY A 268 14.02 -2.93 10.22
CA GLY A 268 15.01 -2.80 9.16
C GLY A 268 14.57 -1.89 8.01
N TRP A 269 13.48 -1.15 8.19
CA TRP A 269 12.92 -0.26 7.18
C TRP A 269 12.76 1.17 7.70
N GLY A 270 13.25 2.13 6.92
CA GLY A 270 12.93 3.55 7.04
C GLY A 270 11.62 3.84 6.32
N TRP A 271 10.75 4.62 6.94
CA TRP A 271 9.40 4.89 6.44
C TRP A 271 9.19 6.40 6.33
N ALA A 272 8.77 6.87 5.16
CA ALA A 272 8.54 8.29 4.92
C ALA A 272 7.37 8.53 3.97
N ARG A 273 6.72 9.70 4.10
CA ARG A 273 5.57 10.09 3.27
C ARG A 273 5.50 11.60 3.14
N TRP A 274 5.23 12.08 1.92
CA TRP A 274 4.92 13.48 1.63
C TRP A 274 3.58 13.56 0.90
N LYS A 275 2.76 14.54 1.26
CA LYS A 275 1.41 14.74 0.70
C LYS A 275 1.37 16.00 -0.16
N GLY A 276 0.54 15.97 -1.20
CA GLY A 276 0.31 17.10 -2.10
C GLY A 276 1.51 17.47 -2.96
N THR A 277 1.29 18.34 -3.94
CA THR A 277 2.35 18.87 -4.80
C THR A 277 3.27 19.87 -4.09
N ASP A 278 2.85 20.37 -2.92
CA ASP A 278 3.68 21.14 -1.99
C ASP A 278 4.65 20.26 -1.19
N LEU A 279 4.54 18.92 -1.31
CA LEU A 279 5.37 17.94 -0.62
C LEU A 279 5.46 18.24 0.87
N LYS A 280 4.30 18.28 1.53
CA LYS A 280 4.25 18.44 2.99
C LYS A 280 4.64 17.12 3.67
N PRO A 281 5.66 17.10 4.55
CA PRO A 281 6.04 15.88 5.27
C PRO A 281 4.91 15.40 6.18
N TYR A 282 4.69 14.10 6.20
CA TYR A 282 3.70 13.45 7.06
C TYR A 282 4.27 13.11 8.45
N GLY A 283 3.40 13.12 9.46
CA GLY A 283 3.74 12.79 10.84
C GLY A 283 3.94 14.03 11.72
N LYS A 284 3.65 13.89 13.02
CA LYS A 284 3.88 14.97 14.01
C LYS A 284 5.27 14.91 14.64
N ASN A 285 5.80 13.70 14.82
CA ASN A 285 7.09 13.40 15.41
C ASN A 285 7.55 12.02 14.90
N ALA A 286 8.79 11.61 15.19
CA ALA A 286 9.37 10.36 14.68
C ALA A 286 8.56 9.09 14.95
N MET A 287 7.66 9.08 15.95
CA MET A 287 6.83 7.91 16.28
C MET A 287 5.77 7.59 15.23
N PHE A 288 5.50 8.50 14.27
CA PHE A 288 4.57 8.22 13.16
C PHE A 288 4.94 6.94 12.40
N THR A 289 6.23 6.58 12.37
CA THR A 289 6.72 5.37 11.73
C THR A 289 6.08 4.09 12.27
N MET A 290 5.64 4.08 13.53
CA MET A 290 4.95 2.92 14.10
C MET A 290 3.62 2.63 13.41
N GLU A 291 2.93 3.64 12.90
CA GLU A 291 1.72 3.44 12.09
C GLU A 291 2.05 2.66 10.81
N CYS A 292 3.19 2.97 10.17
CA CYS A 292 3.66 2.26 8.99
C CYS A 292 4.05 0.80 9.33
N VAL A 293 4.84 0.60 10.38
CA VAL A 293 5.28 -0.73 10.83
C VAL A 293 4.08 -1.63 11.16
N ASN A 294 3.11 -1.11 11.93
CA ASN A 294 1.93 -1.87 12.33
C ASN A 294 1.05 -2.24 11.13
N CYS A 295 0.85 -1.31 10.19
CA CYS A 295 0.09 -1.58 8.96
C CYS A 295 0.79 -2.62 8.07
N HIS A 296 2.13 -2.66 8.07
CA HIS A 296 2.92 -3.62 7.30
C HIS A 296 3.23 -4.94 8.03
N GLN A 297 2.85 -5.07 9.30
CA GLN A 297 3.02 -6.29 10.10
C GLN A 297 2.42 -7.58 9.49
N PRO A 298 1.29 -7.54 8.76
CA PRO A 298 0.80 -8.68 7.99
C PRO A 298 1.86 -9.30 7.07
N MET A 299 2.75 -8.47 6.52
CA MET A 299 3.79 -8.86 5.57
C MET A 299 5.13 -9.19 6.23
N ARG A 300 5.19 -9.42 7.56
CA ARG A 300 6.45 -9.72 8.27
C ARG A 300 7.27 -10.88 7.68
N ASN A 301 6.61 -11.87 7.07
CA ASN A 301 7.25 -13.02 6.44
C ASN A 301 7.68 -12.75 4.97
N ASN A 302 7.34 -11.57 4.44
CA ASN A 302 7.75 -11.06 3.14
C ASN A 302 8.54 -9.75 3.30
N ASP A 303 9.39 -9.72 4.34
CA ASP A 303 10.19 -8.56 4.74
C ASP A 303 9.41 -7.24 4.81
N PHE A 304 8.18 -7.30 5.31
CA PHE A 304 7.27 -6.15 5.47
C PHE A 304 6.83 -5.49 4.16
N VAL A 305 7.03 -6.10 3.00
CA VAL A 305 6.66 -5.56 1.68
C VAL A 305 5.38 -6.24 1.15
N PHE A 306 4.34 -5.46 0.85
CA PHE A 306 3.10 -5.96 0.23
C PHE A 306 3.28 -6.27 -1.26
N THR A 307 4.11 -5.50 -1.96
CA THR A 307 4.22 -5.56 -3.41
C THR A 307 5.00 -6.78 -3.85
N THR A 308 4.33 -7.67 -4.58
CA THR A 308 5.00 -8.68 -5.40
C THR A 308 5.42 -8.04 -6.74
N PRO A 309 6.71 -8.07 -7.12
CA PRO A 309 7.17 -7.57 -8.41
C PRO A 309 6.46 -8.24 -9.58
N THR A 310 6.06 -7.49 -10.62
CA THR A 310 5.38 -8.08 -11.79
C THR A 310 6.23 -9.15 -12.47
N GLN A 311 7.56 -9.05 -12.39
CA GLN A 311 8.50 -10.05 -12.93
C GLN A 311 8.40 -11.41 -12.23
N HIS A 312 7.84 -11.47 -11.02
CA HIS A 312 7.66 -12.69 -10.22
C HIS A 312 6.21 -13.21 -10.26
N THR A 313 5.34 -12.62 -11.09
CA THR A 313 3.93 -13.00 -11.21
C THR A 313 3.56 -13.36 -12.65
N ALA A 314 2.27 -13.66 -12.87
CA ALA A 314 1.71 -13.84 -14.20
C ALA A 314 1.78 -12.59 -15.10
N ALA A 315 2.11 -11.42 -14.52
CA ALA A 315 2.30 -10.16 -15.23
C ALA A 315 3.67 -10.00 -15.89
N SER A 316 4.58 -10.95 -15.66
CA SER A 316 5.92 -10.91 -16.23
C SER A 316 5.88 -10.92 -17.76
N LEU A 317 6.67 -10.04 -18.38
CA LEU A 317 6.88 -10.06 -19.82
C LEU A 317 7.95 -11.12 -20.16
N PRO A 318 7.77 -11.94 -21.22
CA PRO A 318 8.82 -12.83 -21.67
C PRO A 318 10.03 -12.04 -22.20
N ASP A 319 11.23 -12.56 -21.93
CA ASP A 319 12.49 -11.97 -22.40
C ASP A 319 12.69 -12.05 -23.93
N THR A 320 11.82 -12.77 -24.64
CA THR A 320 11.93 -13.12 -26.07
C THR A 320 12.01 -11.91 -27.01
N LEU A 321 11.51 -10.76 -26.59
CA LEU A 321 11.51 -9.53 -27.38
C LEU A 321 12.66 -8.56 -27.03
N GLY A 322 13.53 -8.93 -26.09
CA GLY A 322 14.59 -8.02 -25.60
C GLY A 322 14.02 -6.72 -25.03
N LEU A 323 12.77 -6.75 -24.55
CA LEU A 323 12.11 -5.58 -23.98
C LEU A 323 12.83 -5.20 -22.70
N LYS A 324 13.54 -4.07 -22.74
CA LYS A 324 14.28 -3.55 -21.61
C LYS A 324 13.35 -2.81 -20.65
N MET A 325 12.32 -3.49 -20.13
CA MET A 325 11.37 -2.91 -19.16
C MET A 325 12.08 -2.31 -17.95
N ASN A 326 13.17 -2.94 -17.53
CA ASN A 326 14.04 -2.47 -16.46
C ASN A 326 14.81 -1.17 -16.79
N GLU A 327 14.83 -0.70 -18.04
CA GLU A 327 15.38 0.59 -18.43
C GLU A 327 14.28 1.66 -18.52
N TRP A 328 13.01 1.27 -18.66
CA TRP A 328 11.94 2.22 -18.91
C TRP A 328 11.36 2.84 -17.64
N LYS A 329 10.94 4.10 -17.76
CA LYS A 329 10.32 4.87 -16.68
C LYS A 329 8.85 5.04 -16.98
N VAL A 330 8.04 5.24 -15.94
CA VAL A 330 6.59 5.41 -16.09
C VAL A 330 6.28 6.82 -16.58
N ILE A 331 5.49 6.90 -17.65
CA ILE A 331 4.84 8.12 -18.10
C ILE A 331 3.51 8.26 -17.36
N THR A 332 2.65 7.24 -17.47
CA THR A 332 1.33 7.21 -16.84
C THR A 332 0.80 5.78 -16.79
N SER A 333 -0.29 5.57 -16.06
CA SER A 333 -1.05 4.32 -16.05
C SER A 333 -2.51 4.60 -16.39
N GLY A 334 -3.28 3.56 -16.73
CA GLY A 334 -4.70 3.70 -17.01
C GLY A 334 -5.44 2.40 -16.77
N ILE A 335 -6.76 2.49 -16.66
CA ILE A 335 -7.65 1.33 -16.64
C ILE A 335 -8.71 1.57 -17.70
N GLN A 336 -8.94 0.57 -18.51
CA GLN A 336 -9.90 0.60 -19.60
C GLN A 336 -11.25 0.04 -19.15
N GLN A 337 -12.31 0.42 -19.85
CA GLN A 337 -13.68 -0.05 -19.56
C GLN A 337 -13.81 -1.58 -19.59
N ASP A 338 -12.96 -2.26 -20.37
CA ASP A 338 -12.88 -3.72 -20.47
C ASP A 338 -12.16 -4.40 -19.28
N GLN A 339 -11.90 -3.64 -18.20
CA GLN A 339 -11.19 -4.10 -17.00
C GLN A 339 -9.76 -4.57 -17.29
N THR A 340 -9.14 -4.04 -18.34
CA THR A 340 -7.69 -4.10 -18.49
C THR A 340 -7.03 -2.91 -17.82
N MET A 341 -5.80 -3.11 -17.36
CA MET A 341 -4.97 -2.05 -16.83
C MET A 341 -3.71 -1.92 -17.66
N SER A 342 -3.27 -0.70 -17.87
CA SER A 342 -2.12 -0.39 -18.70
C SER A 342 -1.15 0.54 -18.01
N THR A 343 0.11 0.44 -18.38
CA THR A 343 1.14 1.41 -18.00
C THR A 343 1.92 1.78 -19.25
N LEU A 344 2.00 3.08 -19.49
CA LEU A 344 2.79 3.65 -20.56
C LEU A 344 4.17 3.96 -20.02
N TYR A 345 5.16 3.33 -20.63
CA TYR A 345 6.56 3.49 -20.34
C TYR A 345 7.24 4.33 -21.41
N GLY A 346 8.33 4.99 -21.04
CA GLY A 346 9.20 5.70 -21.97
C GLY A 346 10.67 5.53 -21.64
N ASN A 347 11.52 5.63 -22.68
CA ASN A 347 12.94 5.89 -22.48
C ASN A 347 13.17 7.37 -22.06
N ASP A 348 14.41 7.75 -21.78
CA ASP A 348 14.74 9.08 -21.25
C ASP A 348 14.26 10.23 -22.15
N ARG A 349 14.40 10.07 -23.47
CA ARG A 349 13.93 11.04 -24.46
C ARG A 349 12.41 11.17 -24.42
N ALA A 350 11.68 10.05 -24.39
CA ALA A 350 10.24 10.05 -24.36
C ALA A 350 9.69 10.66 -23.06
N ILE A 351 10.25 10.30 -21.91
CA ILE A 351 9.84 10.80 -20.60
C ILE A 351 10.02 12.31 -20.49
N ALA A 352 11.17 12.82 -20.92
CA ALA A 352 11.44 14.26 -20.88
C ALA A 352 10.42 15.05 -21.71
N SER A 353 10.02 14.54 -22.88
CA SER A 353 8.98 15.16 -23.70
C SER A 353 7.57 15.01 -23.13
N ALA A 354 7.20 13.81 -22.65
CA ALA A 354 5.88 13.53 -22.10
C ALA A 354 5.57 14.39 -20.87
N ARG A 355 6.55 14.59 -19.99
CA ARG A 355 6.39 15.43 -18.78
C ARG A 355 6.21 16.91 -19.10
N ARG A 356 6.75 17.39 -20.22
CA ARG A 356 6.55 18.77 -20.72
C ARG A 356 5.27 18.94 -21.55
N GLY A 357 4.41 17.91 -21.62
CA GLY A 357 3.16 17.97 -22.37
C GLY A 357 3.35 18.06 -23.88
N ALA A 358 4.44 17.51 -24.41
CA ALA A 358 4.73 17.58 -25.84
C ALA A 358 3.70 16.77 -26.66
N ALA A 359 3.19 17.36 -27.74
CA ALA A 359 2.31 16.69 -28.69
C ALA A 359 3.08 15.76 -29.67
N THR A 360 4.40 15.94 -29.77
CA THR A 360 5.31 15.16 -30.61
C THR A 360 6.55 14.76 -29.81
N TYR A 361 7.21 13.70 -30.25
CA TYR A 361 8.39 13.15 -29.58
C TYR A 361 9.62 13.28 -30.49
N PRO A 362 10.82 13.49 -29.90
CA PRO A 362 12.05 13.62 -30.67
C PRO A 362 12.48 12.28 -31.27
N ALA A 363 13.43 12.34 -32.20
CA ALA A 363 14.10 11.14 -32.69
C ALA A 363 14.69 10.32 -31.53
N ASP A 364 14.67 9.00 -31.71
CA ASP A 364 15.07 7.98 -30.74
C ASP A 364 14.19 7.88 -29.48
N ALA A 365 13.08 8.63 -29.43
CA ALA A 365 12.06 8.39 -28.40
C ALA A 365 11.38 7.03 -28.62
N LEU A 366 11.23 6.28 -27.53
CA LEU A 366 10.50 5.02 -27.50
C LEU A 366 9.43 5.10 -26.42
N LEU A 367 8.18 4.91 -26.84
CA LEU A 367 7.02 4.72 -25.98
C LEU A 367 6.65 3.23 -26.00
N THR A 368 6.35 2.64 -24.85
CA THR A 368 5.86 1.26 -24.76
C THR A 368 4.68 1.18 -23.83
N LEU A 369 3.50 0.92 -24.38
CA LEU A 369 2.27 0.66 -23.63
C LEU A 369 2.20 -0.84 -23.36
N VAL A 370 2.16 -1.22 -22.08
CA VAL A 370 1.91 -2.60 -21.69
C VAL A 370 0.53 -2.66 -21.06
N THR A 371 -0.28 -3.62 -21.52
CA THR A 371 -1.65 -3.84 -21.04
C THR A 371 -1.75 -5.23 -20.45
N TRP A 372 -2.33 -5.32 -19.25
CA TRP A 372 -2.59 -6.55 -18.53
C TRP A 372 -4.08 -6.70 -18.28
N LYS A 373 -4.54 -7.95 -18.18
CA LYS A 373 -5.79 -8.23 -17.46
C LYS A 373 -5.62 -7.82 -16.00
N GLN A 374 -6.69 -7.37 -15.38
CA GLN A 374 -6.71 -7.12 -13.94
C GLN A 374 -6.81 -8.44 -13.15
N GLN A 375 -6.21 -8.46 -11.96
CA GLN A 375 -6.45 -9.50 -10.97
C GLN A 375 -6.55 -8.89 -9.57
N PRO A 376 -7.32 -9.50 -8.63
CA PRO A 376 -7.29 -9.10 -7.23
C PRO A 376 -5.89 -9.19 -6.63
N ASP A 377 -5.59 -8.32 -5.67
CA ASP A 377 -4.38 -8.41 -4.85
C ASP A 377 -4.62 -9.37 -3.66
N ASP A 378 -3.82 -10.42 -3.57
CA ASP A 378 -3.89 -11.38 -2.47
C ASP A 378 -3.44 -10.76 -1.13
N HIS A 379 -2.70 -9.66 -1.16
CA HIS A 379 -2.16 -9.01 0.04
C HIS A 379 -2.99 -7.80 0.52
N TRP A 380 -4.02 -7.38 -0.21
CA TRP A 380 -4.91 -6.31 0.23
C TRP A 380 -6.31 -6.40 -0.37
N PHE A 381 -7.32 -6.60 0.47
CA PHE A 381 -8.72 -6.65 0.02
C PHE A 381 -9.19 -5.33 -0.61
N GLY A 382 -9.78 -5.42 -1.80
CA GLY A 382 -10.23 -4.25 -2.57
C GLY A 382 -9.11 -3.57 -3.38
N ALA A 383 -7.91 -4.17 -3.43
CA ALA A 383 -6.87 -3.77 -4.36
C ALA A 383 -6.86 -4.66 -5.61
N VAL A 384 -6.50 -4.05 -6.74
CA VAL A 384 -6.40 -4.71 -8.05
C VAL A 384 -5.02 -4.41 -8.64
N ILE A 385 -4.36 -5.43 -9.16
CA ILE A 385 -2.97 -5.39 -9.66
C ILE A 385 -2.87 -6.01 -11.07
N PRO A 386 -1.74 -5.82 -11.78
CA PRO A 386 -1.51 -6.46 -13.07
C PRO A 386 -1.54 -7.98 -12.97
N GLY A 387 -2.38 -8.60 -13.80
CA GLY A 387 -2.46 -10.05 -14.00
C GLY A 387 -1.77 -10.46 -15.30
N ILE A 388 -2.37 -11.38 -16.06
CA ILE A 388 -1.76 -11.89 -17.30
C ILE A 388 -1.64 -10.76 -18.34
N VAL A 389 -0.47 -10.67 -18.98
CA VAL A 389 -0.18 -9.75 -20.08
C VAL A 389 -1.16 -9.98 -21.23
N ALA A 390 -1.86 -8.91 -21.62
CA ALA A 390 -2.81 -8.90 -22.72
C ALA A 390 -2.17 -8.42 -24.03
N SER A 391 -1.42 -7.32 -23.97
CA SER A 391 -0.69 -6.79 -25.14
C SER A 391 0.50 -5.92 -24.75
N VAL A 392 1.40 -5.74 -25.71
CA VAL A 392 2.48 -4.75 -25.68
C VAL A 392 2.46 -3.99 -27.00
N GLU A 393 2.43 -2.66 -26.93
CA GLU A 393 2.47 -1.77 -28.09
C GLU A 393 3.66 -0.82 -27.98
N GLN A 394 4.46 -0.72 -29.04
CA GLN A 394 5.64 0.13 -29.09
C GLN A 394 5.50 1.19 -30.18
N VAL A 395 5.81 2.44 -29.84
CA VAL A 395 5.89 3.55 -30.79
C VAL A 395 7.31 4.10 -30.75
N GLN A 396 8.06 3.95 -31.85
CA GLN A 396 9.44 4.37 -31.96
C GLN A 396 9.60 5.49 -32.98
N PHE A 397 10.16 6.61 -32.53
CA PHE A 397 10.43 7.78 -33.36
C PHE A 397 11.84 7.64 -33.95
N GLN A 398 11.96 7.60 -35.28
CA GLN A 398 13.24 7.46 -35.96
C GLN A 398 13.67 8.80 -36.59
N PRO A 399 14.98 9.09 -36.63
CA PRO A 399 15.50 10.22 -37.40
C PRO A 399 15.05 10.16 -38.87
N GLY A 400 14.56 11.28 -39.41
CA GLY A 400 14.21 11.40 -40.83
C GLY A 400 12.87 10.80 -41.26
N ASN A 401 12.16 10.07 -40.38
CA ASN A 401 10.82 9.56 -40.67
C ASN A 401 9.74 10.57 -40.31
N ILE A 402 8.76 10.74 -41.20
CA ILE A 402 7.59 11.60 -40.98
C ILE A 402 6.62 10.95 -39.97
N SER A 403 6.55 9.61 -39.95
CA SER A 403 5.68 8.83 -39.06
C SER A 403 6.50 7.86 -38.20
N PRO A 404 6.15 7.67 -36.92
CA PRO A 404 6.86 6.73 -36.05
C PRO A 404 6.57 5.27 -36.45
N LEU A 405 7.51 4.38 -36.15
CA LEU A 405 7.32 2.93 -36.29
C LEU A 405 6.42 2.42 -35.17
N TYR A 406 5.48 1.55 -35.52
CA TYR A 406 4.57 0.91 -34.59
C TYR A 406 4.72 -0.60 -34.62
N LYS A 407 4.73 -1.23 -33.44
CA LYS A 407 4.69 -2.68 -33.28
C LYS A 407 3.70 -3.07 -32.18
N LYS A 408 2.89 -4.09 -32.42
CA LYS A 408 1.94 -4.65 -31.45
C LYS A 408 2.20 -6.13 -31.27
N TYR A 409 2.12 -6.58 -30.03
CA TYR A 409 2.29 -7.96 -29.62
C TYR A 409 1.12 -8.35 -28.72
N ASN A 410 0.54 -9.52 -28.93
CA ASN A 410 -0.64 -9.99 -28.22
C ASN A 410 -0.37 -11.24 -27.37
N GLY A 411 -1.07 -11.30 -26.25
CA GLY A 411 -1.07 -12.41 -25.30
C GLY A 411 0.25 -12.59 -24.55
N LYS A 412 0.26 -13.55 -23.62
CA LYS A 412 1.39 -13.84 -22.73
C LYS A 412 2.70 -14.15 -23.49
N ASN A 413 2.61 -14.74 -24.67
CA ASN A 413 3.77 -15.11 -25.49
C ASN A 413 4.25 -13.99 -26.42
N LEU A 414 3.60 -12.82 -26.38
CA LEU A 414 3.91 -11.64 -27.18
C LEU A 414 4.05 -11.96 -28.68
N VAL A 415 3.02 -12.59 -29.25
CA VAL A 415 2.98 -12.91 -30.68
C VAL A 415 2.75 -11.61 -31.46
N ALA A 416 3.58 -11.37 -32.48
CA ALA A 416 3.47 -10.17 -33.32
C ALA A 416 2.11 -10.11 -34.04
N ASP A 417 1.46 -8.96 -33.95
CA ASP A 417 0.15 -8.71 -34.54
C ASP A 417 0.28 -8.04 -35.92
N LYS A 418 -0.54 -8.48 -36.88
CA LYS A 418 -0.66 -7.83 -38.19
C LYS A 418 -1.75 -6.76 -38.14
N THR A 419 -1.42 -5.64 -37.52
CA THR A 419 -2.33 -4.50 -37.36
C THR A 419 -2.52 -3.75 -38.69
N SER A 420 -3.76 -3.35 -39.03
CA SER A 420 -4.04 -2.57 -40.25
C SER A 420 -3.46 -1.16 -40.16
N GLU A 421 -3.19 -0.51 -41.30
CA GLU A 421 -2.62 0.86 -41.30
C GLU A 421 -3.53 1.89 -40.60
N GLU A 422 -4.85 1.76 -40.74
CA GLU A 422 -5.82 2.64 -40.07
C GLU A 422 -5.79 2.46 -38.54
N GLU A 423 -5.74 1.22 -38.07
CA GLU A 423 -5.60 0.91 -36.65
C GLU A 423 -4.26 1.42 -36.12
N ILE A 424 -3.16 1.24 -36.85
CA ILE A 424 -1.83 1.77 -36.47
C ILE A 424 -1.90 3.28 -36.22
N LYS A 425 -2.50 4.07 -37.13
CA LYS A 425 -2.63 5.52 -36.97
C LYS A 425 -3.43 5.88 -35.71
N SER A 426 -4.54 5.17 -35.47
CA SER A 426 -5.39 5.37 -34.28
C SER A 426 -4.64 5.04 -32.98
N ARG A 427 -3.92 3.91 -32.94
CA ARG A 427 -3.15 3.47 -31.77
C ARG A 427 -1.96 4.38 -31.47
N ILE A 428 -1.22 4.82 -32.50
CA ILE A 428 -0.17 5.84 -32.34
C ILE A 428 -0.78 7.11 -31.71
N ALA A 429 -1.89 7.61 -32.27
CA ALA A 429 -2.55 8.81 -31.77
C ALA A 429 -3.02 8.65 -30.31
N TYR A 430 -3.53 7.47 -29.93
CA TYR A 430 -3.91 7.16 -28.55
C TYR A 430 -2.70 7.20 -27.61
N ILE A 431 -1.60 6.53 -27.96
CA ILE A 431 -0.40 6.41 -27.11
C ILE A 431 0.28 7.77 -26.90
N ILE A 432 0.45 8.56 -27.96
CA ILE A 432 1.17 9.85 -27.87
C ILE A 432 0.38 10.91 -27.11
N ARG A 433 -0.96 10.81 -27.06
CA ARG A 433 -1.84 11.75 -26.37
C ARG A 433 -1.97 11.50 -24.87
N GLN A 434 -1.46 10.37 -24.37
CA GLN A 434 -1.48 10.08 -22.94
C GLN A 434 -0.64 11.12 -22.19
N ARG A 435 -1.27 11.81 -21.23
CA ARG A 435 -0.58 12.78 -20.38
C ARG A 435 0.26 12.05 -19.34
N ALA A 436 1.47 12.55 -19.10
CA ALA A 436 2.27 12.07 -17.98
C ALA A 436 1.55 12.34 -16.65
N SER A 437 1.61 11.39 -15.72
CA SER A 437 1.08 11.60 -14.37
C SER A 437 1.94 12.64 -13.64
N VAL A 438 1.31 13.56 -12.91
CA VAL A 438 2.02 14.59 -12.14
C VAL A 438 2.88 13.92 -11.06
N MET A 439 4.19 14.11 -11.13
CA MET A 439 5.16 13.62 -10.14
C MET A 439 6.03 14.81 -9.71
N PRO A 440 5.68 15.50 -8.60
CA PRO A 440 6.47 16.62 -8.10
C PRO A 440 7.93 16.19 -7.84
#